data_AF-A0A1I1CM84-F1
#
_entry.id   AF-A0A1I1CM84-F1
#
_cell.length_a   1.000
_cell.length_b   1.000
_cell.length_c   1.000
_cell.angle_alpha   90.00
_cell.angle_beta   90.00
_cell.angle_gamma   90.00
#
_symmetry.space_group_name_H-M   'P 1'
#
loop_
_entity.id
_entity.type
_entity.pdbx_description
1 polymer ?
#
loop_
_entity_poly.entity_id
_entity_poly.type
_entity_poly.pdbx_seq_one_letter_code
_entity_poly.pdbx_strand_id
1 'polypeptide(L)' 'MTSKTADTWQGVFGLIGITLGVIPLGMLVFGSSNGLWTLVLDDSAGALRWVLPLVVLVVGVLAIGVLERYKR' A
#
# COMPACT_ATOMS: atom_id res chain seq x y z
N MET A 1 17.80 9.01 13.82
CA MET A 1 17.75 8.67 12.37
C MET A 1 18.13 9.93 11.60
N THR A 2 18.95 9.86 10.55
CA THR A 2 19.25 11.08 9.77
C THR A 2 18.03 11.44 8.92
N SER A 3 17.84 12.74 8.62
CA SER A 3 16.74 13.21 7.76
C SER A 3 16.69 12.48 6.41
N LYS A 4 17.87 12.23 5.83
CA LYS A 4 18.03 11.49 4.57
C LYS A 4 17.54 10.03 4.65
N THR A 5 17.77 9.36 5.78
CA THR A 5 17.26 8.00 6.00
C THR A 5 15.74 8.00 6.14
N ALA A 6 15.15 9.00 6.81
CA ALA A 6 13.68 9.12 6.92
C ALA A 6 13.02 9.34 5.56
N ASP A 7 13.59 10.22 4.73
CA ASP A 7 13.07 10.50 3.38
C ASP A 7 13.12 9.27 2.47
N THR A 8 14.19 8.48 2.58
CA THR A 8 14.33 7.22 1.85
C THR A 8 13.23 6.23 2.26
N TRP A 9 13.00 6.07 3.57
CA TRP A 9 11.94 5.19 4.07
C TRP A 9 10.54 5.66 3.67
N GLN A 10 10.27 6.96 3.73
CA GLN A 10 9.00 7.52 3.24
C GLN A 10 8.79 7.19 1.75
N GLY A 11 9.83 7.31 0.93
CA GLY A 11 9.79 6.91 -0.49
C GLY A 11 9.47 5.43 -0.69
N VAL A 12 10.09 4.55 0.10
CA VAL A 12 9.81 3.10 0.07
C VAL A 12 8.37 2.80 0.47
N PHE A 13 7.88 3.36 1.58
CA PHE A 13 6.48 3.18 2.01
C PHE A 13 5.48 3.74 1.00
N GLY A 14 5.81 4.88 0.36
CA GLY A 14 5.01 5.45 -0.72
C GLY A 14 4.94 4.53 -1.93
N LEU A 15 6.08 3.98 -2.37
CA LEU A 15 6.13 3.04 -3.49
C LEU A 15 5.32 1.78 -3.22
N ILE A 16 5.46 1.20 -2.02
CA ILE A 16 4.70 0.01 -1.60
C ILE A 16 3.21 0.32 -1.54
N GLY A 17 2.82 1.44 -0.90
CA GLY A 17 1.42 1.86 -0.76
C GLY A 17 0.74 2.11 -2.11
N ILE A 18 1.45 2.69 -3.07
CA ILE A 18 0.93 2.88 -4.44
C ILE A 18 0.81 1.53 -5.15
N THR A 19 1.87 0.72 -5.14
CA THR A 19 1.94 -0.50 -5.95
C THR A 19 1.02 -1.60 -5.45
N LEU A 20 0.92 -1.78 -4.13
CA LEU A 20 0.13 -2.84 -3.50
C LEU A 20 -1.21 -2.35 -2.93
N GLY A 21 -1.40 -1.04 -2.78
CA GLY A 21 -2.65 -0.44 -2.30
C GLY A 21 -3.43 0.25 -3.40
N VAL A 22 -2.93 1.39 -3.89
CA VAL A 22 -3.67 2.26 -4.82
C VAL A 22 -3.95 1.56 -6.15
N ILE A 23 -2.94 0.95 -6.79
CA ILE A 23 -3.09 0.33 -8.11
C ILE A 23 -4.11 -0.82 -8.07
N PRO A 24 -4.02 -1.80 -7.13
CA PRO A 24 -5.01 -2.86 -7.04
C PRO A 24 -6.43 -2.37 -6.73
N LEU A 25 -6.57 -1.37 -5.84
CA LEU A 25 -7.89 -0.78 -5.57
C LEU A 25 -8.48 -0.13 -6.82
N GLY A 26 -7.66 0.61 -7.58
CA GLY A 26 -8.09 1.18 -8.87
C GLY A 26 -8.54 0.09 -9.84
N MET A 27 -7.75 -0.97 -10.01
CA MET A 27 -8.09 -2.10 -10.86
C MET A 27 -9.44 -2.72 -10.47
N LEU A 28 -9.68 -2.95 -9.18
CA LEU A 28 -10.94 -3.52 -8.68
C LEU A 28 -12.13 -2.58 -8.94
N VAL A 29 -11.97 -1.27 -8.75
CA VAL A 29 -13.01 -0.27 -9.05
C VAL A 29 -13.37 -0.26 -10.53
N PHE A 30 -12.39 -0.46 -11.42
CA PHE A 30 -12.61 -0.55 -12.87
C PHE A 30 -12.99 -1.94 -13.38
N GLY A 31 -13.27 -2.90 -12.47
CA GLY A 31 -13.71 -4.25 -12.83
C GLY A 31 -12.60 -5.15 -13.39
N SER A 32 -11.33 -4.77 -13.24
CA SER A 32 -10.19 -5.61 -13.58
C SER A 32 -9.91 -6.60 -12.45
N SER A 33 -9.97 -7.89 -12.76
CA SER A 33 -9.63 -8.97 -11.84
C SER A 33 -8.14 -9.30 -11.81
N ASN A 34 -7.31 -8.73 -12.69
CA ASN A 34 -5.90 -9.12 -12.88
C ASN A 34 -4.92 -8.21 -12.14
N GLY A 35 -4.98 -8.19 -10.81
CA GLY A 35 -4.05 -7.42 -9.96
C GLY A 35 -2.96 -8.28 -9.31
N LEU A 36 -1.89 -7.66 -8.80
CA LEU A 36 -0.80 -8.37 -8.09
C LEU A 36 -1.30 -9.29 -6.96
N TRP A 37 -2.42 -8.93 -6.34
CA TRP A 37 -3.03 -9.72 -5.29
C TRP A 37 -3.60 -11.07 -5.77
N THR A 38 -3.85 -11.29 -7.06
CA THR A 38 -4.27 -12.62 -7.56
C THR A 38 -3.15 -13.64 -7.55
N LEU A 39 -1.89 -13.20 -7.45
CA LEU A 39 -0.75 -14.11 -7.28
C LEU A 39 -0.70 -14.72 -5.88
N VAL A 40 -1.40 -14.13 -4.92
CA VAL A 40 -1.35 -14.50 -3.49
C VAL A 40 -2.73 -14.88 -2.95
N LEU A 41 -3.80 -14.33 -3.52
CA LEU A 41 -5.19 -14.58 -3.15
C LEU A 41 -5.88 -15.42 -4.21
N ASP A 42 -6.48 -16.50 -3.76
CA ASP A 42 -7.34 -17.34 -4.59
C ASP A 42 -8.64 -16.63 -4.99
N ASP A 43 -9.37 -17.20 -5.97
CA ASP A 43 -10.68 -16.73 -6.43
C ASP A 43 -11.76 -16.75 -5.36
N SER A 44 -11.57 -17.58 -4.32
CA SER A 44 -12.41 -17.62 -3.13
C SER A 44 -12.23 -16.44 -2.17
N ALA A 45 -11.23 -15.57 -2.37
CA ALA A 45 -10.87 -14.52 -1.40
C ALA A 45 -11.94 -13.42 -1.23
N GLY A 46 -12.90 -13.27 -2.15
CA GLY A 46 -14.06 -12.38 -2.02
C GLY A 46 -13.69 -10.96 -1.53
N ALA A 47 -14.17 -10.59 -0.35
CA ALA A 47 -13.94 -9.26 0.26
C ALA A 47 -12.47 -8.97 0.61
N LEU A 48 -11.63 -9.99 0.84
CA LEU A 48 -10.20 -9.81 1.17
C LEU A 48 -9.43 -9.12 0.03
N ARG A 49 -9.89 -9.27 -1.21
CA ARG A 49 -9.33 -8.58 -2.37
C ARG A 49 -9.39 -7.06 -2.23
N TRP A 50 -10.36 -6.54 -1.49
CA TRP A 50 -10.49 -5.11 -1.20
C TRP A 50 -9.78 -4.70 0.08
N VAL A 51 -9.90 -5.53 1.12
CA VAL A 51 -9.37 -5.22 2.46
C VAL A 51 -7.85 -5.15 2.44
N LEU A 52 -7.18 -6.10 1.79
CA LEU A 52 -5.72 -6.18 1.82
C LEU A 52 -5.01 -4.97 1.17
N PRO A 53 -5.36 -4.56 -0.06
CA PRO A 53 -4.83 -3.31 -0.62
C PRO A 53 -5.10 -2.09 0.26
N LEU A 54 -6.29 -2.02 0.87
CA LEU A 54 -6.69 -0.90 1.71
C LEU A 54 -5.89 -0.86 3.02
N VAL A 55 -5.64 -2.02 3.64
CA VAL A 55 -4.76 -2.14 4.81
C VAL A 55 -3.34 -1.70 4.47
N VAL A 56 -2.79 -2.14 3.34
CA VAL A 56 -1.44 -1.72 2.91
C VAL A 56 -1.37 -0.21 2.73
N LEU A 57 -2.40 0.40 2.14
CA LEU A 57 -2.48 1.84 1.95
C LEU A 57 -2.53 2.59 3.30
N VAL A 58 -3.39 2.15 4.22
CA VAL A 58 -3.50 2.75 5.56
C VAL A 58 -2.18 2.63 6.33
N VAL A 59 -1.57 1.45 6.32
CA VAL A 59 -0.27 1.22 7.00
C VAL A 59 0.82 2.08 6.38
N GLY A 60 0.88 2.20 5.05
CA GLY A 60 1.85 3.07 4.37
C GLY A 60 1.70 4.55 4.75
N VAL A 61 0.46 5.06 4.77
CA VAL A 61 0.17 6.45 5.20
C VAL A 61 0.56 6.67 6.65
N LEU A 62 0.22 5.74 7.55
CA LEU A 62 0.59 5.82 8.96
C LEU A 62 2.11 5.80 9.14
N ALA A 63 2.83 4.93 8.43
CA ALA A 63 4.28 4.85 8.50
C ALA A 63 4.94 6.16 8.05
N ILE A 64 4.47 6.76 6.94
CA ILE A 64 4.96 8.05 6.46
C ILE A 64 4.67 9.17 7.48
N GLY A 65 3.46 9.22 8.03
CA GLY A 65 3.09 10.22 9.04
C GLY A 65 3.90 10.10 10.34
N VAL A 66 4.21 8.88 10.76
CA VAL A 66 5.11 8.61 11.90
C VAL A 66 6.53 9.09 11.59
N LEU A 67 7.07 8.76 10.42
CA LEU A 67 8.40 9.21 9.99
C LEU A 67 8.49 10.74 9.90
N GLU A 68 7.44 11.39 9.40
CA GLU A 68 7.36 12.85 9.32
C GLU A 68 7.38 13.48 10.73
N ARG A 69 6.69 12.87 11.69
CA ARG A 69 6.71 13.31 13.09
C ARG A 69 8.08 13.14 13.75
N TYR A 70 8.83 12.10 13.39
CA TYR A 70 10.19 11.88 13.90
C TYR A 70 11.25 12.77 13.24
N LYS A 71 10.96 13.34 12.06
CA LYS A 71 11.84 14.25 11.33
C LYS A 71 11.75 15.69 11.85
N ARG A 72 10.58 16.09 12.37
CA ARG A 72 10.36 17.34 13.10
C ARG A 72 10.98 17.31 14.49
#